data_AF-A0A516AFK5-F1
#
_entry.id   AF-A0A516AFK5-F1
#
_cell.length_a   1.000
_cell.length_b   1.000
_cell.length_c   1.000
_cell.angle_alpha   90.00
_cell.angle_beta   90.00
_cell.angle_gamma   90.00
#
_symmetry.space_group_name_H-M   'P 1'
#
loop_
_entity.id
_entity.type
_entity.pdbx_description
1 polymer ?
#
loop_
_entity_poly.entity_id
_entity_poly.type
_entity_poly.pdbx_seq_one_letter_code
_entity_poly.pdbx_strand_id
1 'polypeptide(L)'
;PDNFVFGQSGAGNNWAKGHYTEGAELVDSVLDVVRKEAESCDCLQGFQLTHSLGGGTGSGMGTLLISKIREEYPDRIMNTYSVVPSPKVSDTVVEPYNATLSVHQ
;
A
#
# COMPACT_ATOMS: atom_id res chain seq x y z
N PRO A 1 -20.10 2.45 -3.71
CA PRO A 1 -19.76 2.05 -2.31
C PRO A 1 -18.85 0.83 -2.25
N ASP A 2 -18.95 -0.05 -3.25
CA ASP A 2 -18.32 -1.37 -3.26
C ASP A 2 -16.77 -1.35 -3.30
N ASN A 3 -16.16 -0.23 -3.69
CA ASN A 3 -14.70 -0.11 -3.80
C ASN A 3 -14.03 0.36 -2.49
N PHE A 4 -14.81 0.58 -1.42
CA PHE A 4 -14.28 0.90 -0.10
C PHE A 4 -13.99 -0.39 0.67
N VAL A 5 -12.70 -0.68 0.88
CA VAL A 5 -12.23 -1.83 1.66
C VAL A 5 -11.53 -1.32 2.92
N PHE A 6 -11.88 -1.86 4.08
CA PHE A 6 -11.29 -1.49 5.37
C PHE A 6 -11.19 -2.68 6.32
N GLY A 7 -10.14 -2.72 7.13
CA GLY A 7 -9.97 -3.68 8.21
C GLY A 7 -10.56 -3.16 9.54
N GLN A 8 -10.78 -4.06 10.49
CA GLN A 8 -11.19 -3.71 11.87
C GLN A 8 -10.00 -3.34 12.76
N SER A 9 -8.78 -3.67 12.31
CA SER A 9 -7.53 -3.48 13.03
C SER A 9 -6.58 -2.57 12.24
N GLY A 10 -5.75 -1.82 12.97
CA GLY A 10 -4.77 -0.90 12.39
C GLY A 10 -3.34 -1.40 12.58
N ALA A 11 -2.45 -0.96 11.69
CA ALA A 11 -1.02 -1.30 11.80
C ALA A 11 -0.32 -0.59 12.97
N GLY A 12 -0.93 0.43 13.59
CA GLY A 12 -0.40 1.09 14.80
C GLY A 12 1.00 1.67 14.62
N ASN A 13 1.25 2.35 13.49
CA ASN A 13 2.56 2.91 13.13
C ASN A 13 3.71 1.89 13.00
N ASN A 14 3.39 0.61 12.81
CA ASN A 14 4.37 -0.44 12.60
C ASN A 14 4.30 -0.99 11.18
N TRP A 15 5.37 -0.79 10.40
CA TRP A 15 5.48 -1.32 9.04
C TRP A 15 5.30 -2.85 8.99
N ALA A 16 5.91 -3.60 9.90
CA ALA A 16 5.87 -5.06 9.88
C ALA A 16 4.45 -5.59 10.10
N LYS A 17 3.65 -4.96 10.97
CA LYS A 17 2.23 -5.29 11.11
C LYS A 17 1.46 -5.00 9.82
N GLY A 18 1.73 -3.86 9.20
CA GLY A 18 1.10 -3.48 7.94
C GLY A 18 1.48 -4.39 6.77
N HIS A 19 2.69 -4.93 6.74
CA HIS A 19 3.19 -5.73 5.63
C HIS A 19 2.96 -7.23 5.79
N TYR A 20 3.18 -7.78 6.99
CA TYR A 20 3.19 -9.23 7.20
C TYR A 20 1.95 -9.79 7.90
N THR A 21 1.20 -8.97 8.66
CA THR A 21 0.04 -9.48 9.42
C THR A 21 -1.27 -8.83 8.98
N GLU A 22 -1.55 -7.61 9.42
CA GLU A 22 -2.85 -6.97 9.24
C GLU A 22 -3.13 -6.65 7.77
N GLY A 23 -2.11 -6.17 7.03
CA GLY A 23 -2.27 -5.90 5.61
C GLY A 23 -2.32 -7.17 4.77
N ALA A 24 -1.68 -8.25 5.20
CA ALA A 24 -1.74 -9.54 4.52
C ALA A 24 -3.14 -10.19 4.63
N GLU A 25 -3.85 -9.97 5.73
CA GLU A 25 -5.26 -10.41 5.84
C GLU A 25 -6.21 -9.61 4.94
N LEU A 26 -5.89 -8.34 4.66
CA LEU A 26 -6.76 -7.44 3.90
C LEU A 26 -6.43 -7.40 2.39
N VAL A 27 -5.21 -7.76 1.99
CA VAL A 27 -4.71 -7.56 0.62
C VAL A 27 -5.54 -8.32 -0.42
N ASP A 28 -5.98 -9.54 -0.10
CA ASP A 28 -6.75 -10.36 -1.05
C ASP A 28 -8.09 -9.70 -1.41
N SER A 29 -8.77 -9.13 -0.41
CA SER A 29 -10.03 -8.39 -0.64
C SER A 29 -9.81 -7.14 -1.50
N VAL A 30 -8.67 -6.45 -1.33
CA VAL A 30 -8.32 -5.30 -2.16
C VAL A 30 -8.01 -5.77 -3.60
N LEU A 31 -7.24 -6.85 -3.76
CA LEU A 31 -6.89 -7.39 -5.08
C LEU A 31 -8.12 -7.85 -5.86
N ASP A 32 -9.11 -8.45 -5.21
CA ASP A 32 -10.36 -8.83 -5.88
C ASP A 32 -11.11 -7.63 -6.45
N VAL A 33 -11.14 -6.51 -5.71
CA VAL A 33 -11.71 -5.25 -6.20
C VAL A 33 -10.88 -4.70 -7.36
N VAL A 34 -9.55 -4.71 -7.23
CA VAL A 34 -8.64 -4.27 -8.30
C VAL A 34 -8.83 -5.08 -9.58
N ARG A 35 -8.96 -6.41 -9.48
CA ARG A 35 -9.22 -7.30 -10.62
C ARG A 35 -10.54 -6.98 -11.30
N LYS A 36 -11.62 -6.81 -10.52
CA LYS A 36 -12.94 -6.45 -11.06
C LYS A 36 -12.90 -5.14 -11.85
N GLU A 37 -12.21 -4.13 -11.32
CA GLU A 37 -12.06 -2.84 -12.00
C GLU A 37 -11.16 -2.96 -13.23
N ALA A 38 -10.08 -3.76 -13.16
CA ALA A 38 -9.20 -4.01 -14.29
C ALA A 38 -9.93 -4.73 -15.45
N GLU A 39 -10.78 -5.72 -15.16
CA GLU A 39 -11.60 -6.44 -16.15
C GLU A 39 -12.68 -5.55 -16.78
N SER A 40 -13.14 -4.51 -16.08
CA SER A 40 -14.09 -3.54 -16.61
C SER A 40 -13.47 -2.57 -17.63
N CYS A 41 -12.14 -2.51 -17.69
CA CYS A 41 -11.40 -1.65 -18.61
C CYS A 41 -11.06 -2.40 -19.91
N ASP A 42 -11.32 -1.77 -21.07
CA ASP A 42 -10.94 -2.36 -22.37
C ASP A 42 -9.42 -2.55 -22.53
N CYS A 43 -8.63 -1.58 -22.02
CA CYS A 43 -7.16 -1.64 -22.03
C CYS A 43 -6.57 -0.86 -20.86
N LEU A 44 -6.26 -1.58 -19.78
CA LEU A 44 -5.62 -1.01 -18.60
C LEU A 44 -4.19 -0.53 -18.90
N GLN A 45 -3.89 0.75 -18.66
CA GLN A 45 -2.55 1.30 -18.89
C GLN A 45 -1.61 1.13 -17.70
N GLY A 46 -2.14 1.21 -16.48
CA GLY A 46 -1.33 1.22 -15.27
C GLY A 46 -2.13 1.55 -14.02
N PHE A 47 -1.41 1.63 -12.92
CA PHE A 47 -1.94 1.89 -11.59
C PHE A 47 -1.28 3.13 -10.98
N GLN A 48 -2.04 3.81 -10.14
CA GLN A 48 -1.56 4.92 -9.32
C GLN A 48 -1.82 4.60 -7.86
N LEU A 49 -0.75 4.53 -7.06
CA LEU A 49 -0.85 4.31 -5.62
C LEU A 49 -0.47 5.58 -4.87
N THR A 50 -1.33 6.03 -3.95
CA THR A 50 -1.04 7.15 -3.05
C THR A 50 -0.94 6.63 -1.63
N HIS A 51 0.20 6.85 -0.97
CA HIS A 51 0.44 6.33 0.39
C HIS A 51 1.47 7.17 1.15
N SER A 52 1.50 7.02 2.48
CA SER A 52 2.56 7.62 3.32
C SER A 52 3.64 6.60 3.64
N LEU A 53 4.90 7.03 3.67
CA LEU A 53 6.03 6.17 4.03
C LEU A 53 6.30 6.16 5.55
N GLY A 54 5.83 7.19 6.27
CA GLY A 54 6.05 7.30 7.71
C GLY A 54 5.12 6.44 8.58
N GLY A 55 3.88 6.19 8.13
CA GLY A 55 2.86 5.48 8.92
C GLY A 55 2.84 3.97 8.63
N GLY A 56 2.42 3.15 9.60
CA GLY A 56 2.50 1.67 9.48
C GLY A 56 1.65 1.06 8.37
N THR A 57 0.42 1.55 8.18
CA THR A 57 -0.49 1.02 7.14
C THR A 57 -0.07 1.50 5.75
N GLY A 58 0.13 2.82 5.59
CA GLY A 58 0.54 3.39 4.31
C GLY A 58 1.86 2.82 3.82
N SER A 59 2.82 2.64 4.73
CA SER A 59 4.15 2.12 4.40
C SER A 59 4.10 0.60 4.17
N GLY A 60 3.58 -0.18 5.13
CA GLY A 60 3.60 -1.64 5.10
C GLY A 60 2.62 -2.27 4.11
N MET A 61 1.34 -1.90 4.19
CA MET A 61 0.33 -2.43 3.27
C MET A 61 0.53 -1.87 1.85
N GLY A 62 0.96 -0.61 1.73
CA GLY A 62 1.27 0.01 0.44
C GLY A 62 2.35 -0.76 -0.32
N THR A 63 3.46 -1.12 0.33
CA THR A 63 4.51 -1.91 -0.33
C THR A 63 4.08 -3.33 -0.65
N LEU A 64 3.29 -3.97 0.23
CA LEU A 64 2.72 -5.29 -0.06
C LEU A 64 1.85 -5.26 -1.32
N LEU A 65 0.99 -4.25 -1.44
CA LEU A 65 0.09 -4.09 -2.57
C LEU A 65 0.84 -3.84 -3.88
N ILE A 66 1.89 -3.01 -3.87
CA ILE A 66 2.75 -2.80 -5.04
C ILE A 66 3.34 -4.13 -5.52
N SER A 67 3.88 -4.94 -4.61
CA SER A 67 4.46 -6.24 -4.96
C SER A 67 3.43 -7.14 -5.64
N LYS A 68 2.23 -7.25 -5.05
CA LYS A 68 1.16 -8.10 -5.57
C LYS A 68 0.62 -7.63 -6.93
N ILE A 69 0.43 -6.32 -7.11
CA ILE A 69 0.01 -5.76 -8.39
C ILE A 69 1.07 -6.02 -9.47
N ARG A 70 2.36 -5.88 -9.14
CA ARG A 70 3.46 -6.19 -10.08
C ARG A 70 3.55 -7.67 -10.43
N GLU A 71 3.19 -8.56 -9.51
CA GLU A 71 3.10 -10.01 -9.77
C GLU A 71 1.98 -10.34 -10.77
N GLU A 72 0.79 -9.74 -10.61
CA GLU A 72 -0.38 -10.02 -11.47
C GLU A 72 -0.36 -9.24 -12.80
N TYR A 73 0.20 -8.03 -12.80
CA TYR A 73 0.20 -7.10 -13.94
C TYR A 73 1.61 -6.60 -14.28
N PRO A 74 2.54 -7.50 -14.66
CA PRO A 74 3.97 -7.18 -14.79
C PRO A 74 4.28 -6.11 -15.86
N ASP A 75 3.48 -6.05 -16.94
CA ASP A 75 3.70 -5.14 -18.07
C ASP A 75 3.00 -3.78 -17.92
N ARG A 76 2.38 -3.51 -16.75
CA ARG A 76 1.61 -2.27 -16.52
C ARG A 76 2.45 -1.25 -15.75
N ILE A 77 2.26 0.02 -16.10
CA ILE A 77 2.98 1.11 -15.43
C ILE A 77 2.47 1.23 -13.99
N MET A 78 3.38 1.33 -13.03
CA MET A 78 3.06 1.54 -11.62
C MET A 78 3.64 2.88 -11.16
N ASN A 79 2.75 3.83 -10.86
CA ASN A 79 3.13 5.15 -10.33
C ASN A 79 2.82 5.23 -8.83
N THR A 80 3.79 5.70 -8.04
CA THR A 80 3.62 5.90 -6.60
C THR A 80 3.71 7.39 -6.25
N TYR A 81 2.71 7.88 -5.55
CA TYR A 81 2.67 9.21 -4.96
C TYR A 81 2.85 9.07 -3.46
N SER A 82 4.10 9.16 -3.02
CA SER A 82 4.49 8.86 -1.64
C SER A 82 4.74 10.12 -0.83
N VAL A 83 4.14 10.20 0.36
CA VAL A 83 4.46 11.26 1.33
C VAL A 83 5.60 10.78 2.22
N VAL A 84 6.76 11.42 2.07
CA VAL A 84 7.95 11.18 2.89
C VAL A 84 7.86 11.90 4.24
N PRO A 85 8.38 11.31 5.33
CA PRO A 85 8.36 11.93 6.64
C PRO A 85 9.24 13.20 6.69
N SER A 86 8.89 14.14 7.57
CA SER A 86 9.63 15.39 7.78
C SER A 86 9.88 15.61 9.27
N PRO A 87 11.12 15.91 9.69
CA PRO A 87 11.47 16.05 11.11
C PRO A 87 10.78 17.24 11.80
N LYS A 88 10.17 18.16 11.05
CA LYS A 88 9.49 19.34 11.60
C LYS A 88 8.01 19.10 11.92
N VAL A 89 7.41 18.05 11.37
CA VAL A 89 5.96 17.75 11.45
C VAL A 89 5.71 16.27 11.71
N SER A 90 6.74 15.55 12.15
CA SER A 90 6.68 14.12 12.43
C SER A 90 5.94 13.90 13.75
N ASP A 91 4.85 13.12 13.69
CA ASP A 91 4.05 12.76 14.86
C ASP A 91 4.46 11.39 15.43
N THR A 92 5.34 10.66 14.73
CA THR A 92 5.68 9.27 15.06
C THR A 92 7.18 9.04 15.10
N VAL A 93 7.68 8.60 16.27
CA VAL A 93 9.11 8.37 16.52
C VAL A 93 9.72 7.30 15.59
N VAL A 94 8.91 6.36 15.11
CA VAL A 94 9.35 5.25 14.25
C VAL A 94 9.23 5.53 12.74
N GLU A 95 8.91 6.77 12.34
CA GLU A 95 8.84 7.14 10.92
C GLU A 95 10.09 6.82 10.10
N PRO A 96 11.33 7.06 10.61
CA PRO A 96 12.54 6.71 9.85
C PRO A 96 12.64 5.20 9.59
N TYR A 97 12.20 4.36 10.52
CA TYR A 97 12.20 2.91 10.36
C TYR A 97 11.19 2.48 9.28
N ASN A 98 9.95 2.97 9.37
CA ASN A 98 8.91 2.67 8.40
C ASN A 98 9.32 3.13 6.98
N ALA A 99 9.87 4.34 6.86
CA ALA A 99 10.30 4.86 5.56
C ALA A 99 11.47 4.06 4.98
N THR A 100 12.45 3.68 5.80
CA THR A 100 13.61 2.89 5.34
C THR A 100 13.16 1.51 4.83
N LEU A 101 12.29 0.83 5.58
CA LEU A 101 11.77 -0.49 5.20
C LEU A 101 10.88 -0.40 3.94
N SER A 102 10.09 0.66 3.80
CA SER A 102 9.25 0.83 2.63
C SER A 102 10.01 1.21 1.36
N VAL A 103 11.12 1.94 1.46
CA VAL A 103 11.96 2.27 0.30
C VAL A 103 12.75 1.06 -0.19
N HIS A 104 12.99 0.09 0.69
CA HIS A 104 13.75 -1.11 0.33
C HIS A 104 12.97 -2.12 -0.52
N GLN A 105 11.64 -2.17 -0.37
CA GLN A 105 10.75 -3.07 -1.11
C GLN A 105 10.38 -2.50 -2.49
#